data_AF-A0AAW0H1J3-F1
#
_entry.id   AF-A0AAW0H1J3-F1
#
_cell.length_a   1.000
_cell.length_b   1.000
_cell.length_c   1.000
_cell.angle_alpha   90.00
_cell.angle_beta   90.00
_cell.angle_gamma   90.00
#
_symmetry.space_group_name_H-M   'P 1'
#
loop_
_entity.id
_entity.type
_entity.pdbx_description
1 polymer ?
#
loop_
_entity_poly.entity_id
_entity_poly.type
_entity_poly.pdbx_seq_one_letter_code
_entity_poly.pdbx_strand_id
1 'polypeptide(L)'
;MADAVLAAADKYGLERLKVMCERALCMDLSVENAAHTLFLADLHSAVQLKTQAMDFITARASEVFQTSTWKTVVDSYPHLVNEVCVSLASAQCPFLEPPLKRLKRS
;
A
#
# COMPACT_ATOMS: atom_id res chain seq x y z
N MET A 1 10.45 12.33 8.95
CA MET A 1 9.74 13.62 9.13
C MET A 1 8.35 13.60 8.51
N ALA A 2 8.20 13.16 7.25
CA ALA A 2 6.87 13.10 6.61
C ALA A 2 5.90 12.10 7.27
N ASP A 3 6.42 11.07 7.94
CA ASP A 3 5.71 10.12 8.81
C ASP A 3 4.98 10.81 9.98
N ALA A 4 5.69 11.63 10.76
CA ALA A 4 5.09 12.35 11.89
C ALA A 4 4.05 13.38 11.45
N VAL A 5 4.29 14.02 10.29
CA VAL A 5 3.34 14.99 9.71
C VAL A 5 2.11 14.27 9.13
N LEU A 6 2.29 13.11 8.50
CA LEU A 6 1.18 12.28 8.02
C LEU A 6 0.29 11.84 9.19
N ALA A 7 0.90 11.36 10.28
CA ALA A 7 0.19 10.96 11.49
C ALA A 7 -0.63 12.12 12.09
N ALA A 8 -0.05 13.32 12.14
CA ALA A 8 -0.76 14.52 12.59
C ALA A 8 -1.89 14.91 11.62
N ALA A 9 -1.62 14.90 10.31
CA ALA A 9 -2.60 15.26 9.30
C ALA A 9 -3.83 14.34 9.36
N ASP A 10 -3.62 13.03 9.53
CA ASP A 10 -4.70 12.06 9.70
C ASP A 10 -5.46 12.28 11.01
N LYS A 11 -4.76 12.43 12.14
CA LYS A 11 -5.36 12.67 13.46
C LYS A 11 -6.23 13.93 13.51
N TYR A 12 -5.83 14.99 12.80
CA TYR A 12 -6.55 16.27 12.79
C TYR A 12 -7.46 16.45 11.56
N GLY A 13 -7.63 15.43 10.72
CA GLY A 13 -8.49 15.51 9.53
C GLY A 13 -8.04 16.54 8.48
N LEU A 14 -6.74 16.82 8.41
CA LEU A 14 -6.14 17.80 7.51
C LEU A 14 -5.91 17.18 6.12
N GLU A 15 -6.97 16.91 5.39
CA GLU A 15 -6.95 16.13 4.14
C GLU A 15 -5.93 16.67 3.11
N ARG A 16 -5.89 18.00 2.90
CA ARG A 16 -4.94 18.60 1.96
C ARG A 16 -3.48 18.39 2.38
N LEU A 17 -3.19 18.46 3.68
CA LEU A 17 -1.85 18.20 4.22
C LEU A 17 -1.49 16.72 4.10
N LYS A 18 -2.46 15.84 4.35
CA LYS A 18 -2.32 14.38 4.19
C LYS A 18 -1.89 14.04 2.77
N VAL A 19 -2.61 14.52 1.76
CA VAL A 19 -2.27 14.34 0.34
C VAL A 19 -0.88 14.87 -0.01
N MET A 20 -0.45 16.00 0.58
CA MET A 20 0.91 16.51 0.37
C MET A 20 1.98 15.57 0.96
N CYS A 21 1.72 15.00 2.13
CA CYS A 21 2.61 14.02 2.75
C CYS A 21 2.65 12.71 1.94
N GLU A 22 1.50 12.25 1.45
CA GLU A 22 1.40 11.08 0.58
C GLU A 22 2.24 11.23 -0.68
N ARG A 23 2.23 12.40 -1.33
CA ARG A 23 3.07 12.67 -2.49
C ARG A 23 4.56 12.66 -2.16
N ALA A 24 4.96 13.30 -1.06
CA ALA A 24 6.35 13.34 -0.63
C ALA A 24 6.87 11.93 -0.32
N LEU A 25 6.11 11.16 0.47
CA LEU A 25 6.46 9.78 0.82
C LEU A 25 6.50 8.85 -0.40
N CYS A 26 5.64 9.08 -1.40
CA CYS A 26 5.71 8.34 -2.65
C CYS A 26 6.99 8.63 -3.43
N MET A 27 7.40 9.91 -3.52
CA MET A 27 8.64 10.28 -4.21
C MET A 27 9.89 9.70 -3.54
N ASP A 28 9.83 9.49 -2.23
CA ASP A 28 10.92 8.90 -1.43
C ASP A 28 10.89 7.36 -1.41
N LEU A 29 9.96 6.70 -2.13
CA LEU A 29 9.88 5.23 -2.14
C LEU A 29 11.15 4.58 -2.69
N SER A 30 11.67 3.63 -1.91
CA SER A 30 12.81 2.79 -2.24
C SER A 30 12.53 1.35 -1.85
N VAL A 31 13.32 0.41 -2.37
CA VAL A 31 13.18 -1.02 -2.05
C VAL A 31 13.23 -1.26 -0.54
N GLU A 32 14.14 -0.58 0.17
CA GLU A 32 14.34 -0.76 1.61
C GLU A 32 13.18 -0.22 2.44
N ASN A 33 12.56 0.90 2.01
CA ASN A 33 11.52 1.57 2.79
C ASN A 33 10.08 1.22 2.35
N ALA A 34 9.87 0.62 1.18
CA ALA A 34 8.54 0.39 0.62
C ALA A 34 7.61 -0.38 1.57
N ALA A 35 8.12 -1.43 2.23
CA ALA A 35 7.36 -2.20 3.20
C ALA A 35 6.92 -1.36 4.41
N HIS A 36 7.82 -0.50 4.91
CA HIS A 36 7.52 0.39 6.03
C HIS A 36 6.54 1.50 5.62
N THR A 37 6.70 2.07 4.43
CA THR A 37 5.79 3.08 3.88
C THR A 37 4.39 2.52 3.66
N LEU A 38 4.27 1.28 3.19
CA LEU A 38 2.97 0.58 3.08
C LEU A 38 2.28 0.48 4.44
N PHE A 39 3.03 0.07 5.47
CA PHE A 39 2.50 0.00 6.84
C PHE A 39 2.04 1.37 7.34
N LEU A 40 2.84 2.43 7.17
CA LEU A 40 2.46 3.78 7.57
C LEU A 40 1.20 4.27 6.84
N ALA A 41 1.07 3.93 5.56
CA ALA A 41 -0.09 4.30 4.77
C ALA A 41 -1.36 3.59 5.24
N ASP A 42 -1.26 2.31 5.61
CA ASP A 42 -2.37 1.56 6.22
C ASP A 42 -2.76 2.14 7.58
N LEU A 43 -1.77 2.38 8.45
CA LEU A 43 -1.96 2.89 9.80
C LEU A 43 -2.66 4.26 9.82
N HIS A 44 -2.31 5.13 8.89
CA HIS A 44 -2.85 6.50 8.82
C HIS A 44 -3.93 6.65 7.74
N SER A 45 -4.55 5.55 7.30
CA SER A 45 -5.62 5.55 6.29
C SER A 45 -5.28 6.41 5.07
N ALA A 46 -4.01 6.41 4.64
CA ALA A 46 -3.48 7.22 3.56
C ALA A 46 -3.62 6.46 2.25
N VAL A 47 -4.83 6.52 1.68
CA VAL A 47 -5.26 5.62 0.60
C VAL A 47 -4.41 5.78 -0.66
N GLN A 48 -4.03 7.00 -1.06
CA GLN A 48 -3.27 7.21 -2.30
C GLN A 48 -1.84 6.68 -2.14
N LEU A 49 -1.22 6.91 -0.98
CA LEU A 49 0.10 6.38 -0.66
C LEU A 49 0.08 4.85 -0.56
N LYS A 50 -0.97 4.26 0.03
CA LYS A 50 -1.12 2.80 0.13
C LYS A 50 -1.13 2.18 -1.27
N THR A 51 -1.95 2.70 -2.17
CA THR A 51 -2.01 2.22 -3.56
C THR A 51 -0.66 2.34 -4.26
N GLN A 52 -0.01 3.51 -4.19
CA GLN A 52 1.28 3.72 -4.84
C GLN A 52 2.40 2.83 -4.27
N ALA A 53 2.41 2.61 -2.95
CA ALA A 53 3.33 1.69 -2.30
C ALA A 53 3.07 0.24 -2.73
N MET A 54 1.81 -0.19 -2.80
CA MET A 54 1.44 -1.52 -3.30
C MET A 54 1.89 -1.73 -4.75
N ASP A 55 1.64 -0.77 -5.63
CA ASP A 55 2.07 -0.83 -7.03
C ASP A 55 3.60 -0.93 -7.14
N PHE A 56 4.33 -0.16 -6.35
CA PHE A 56 5.79 -0.21 -6.30
C PHE A 56 6.30 -1.59 -5.81
N ILE A 57 5.69 -2.12 -4.75
CA ILE A 57 6.05 -3.44 -4.20
C ILE A 57 5.75 -4.53 -5.22
N THR A 58 4.59 -4.50 -5.86
CA THR A 58 4.20 -5.48 -6.89
C THR A 58 5.17 -5.45 -8.07
N ALA A 59 5.63 -4.27 -8.50
CA ALA A 59 6.59 -4.12 -9.59
C ALA A 59 8.02 -4.60 -9.23
N ARG A 60 8.41 -4.53 -7.95
CA ARG A 60 9.76 -4.89 -7.45
C ARG A 60 9.71 -5.99 -6.39
N ALA A 61 8.74 -6.89 -6.47
CA ALA A 61 8.43 -7.82 -5.39
C ALA A 61 9.63 -8.71 -5.03
N SER A 62 10.40 -9.14 -6.02
CA SER A 62 11.60 -9.95 -5.82
C SER A 62 12.66 -9.27 -4.96
N GLU A 63 12.83 -7.95 -5.10
CA GLU A 63 13.80 -7.16 -4.34
C GLU A 63 13.24 -6.81 -2.96
N VAL A 64 11.99 -6.34 -2.90
CA VAL A 64 11.33 -5.95 -1.64
C VAL A 64 11.21 -7.13 -0.68
N PHE A 65 10.86 -8.33 -1.18
CA PHE A 65 10.66 -9.50 -0.32
C PHE A 65 11.93 -10.00 0.36
N GLN A 66 13.11 -9.61 -0.13
CA GLN A 66 14.40 -9.96 0.47
C GLN A 66 14.79 -9.01 1.62
N THR A 67 14.14 -7.85 1.72
CA THR A 67 14.45 -6.83 2.73
C THR A 67 14.09 -7.29 4.14
N SER A 68 14.82 -6.77 5.14
CA SER A 68 14.49 -6.99 6.56
C SER A 68 13.17 -6.33 6.93
N THR A 69 12.85 -5.17 6.35
CA THR A 69 11.60 -4.44 6.58
C THR A 69 10.39 -5.25 6.13
N TRP A 70 10.48 -5.97 5.01
CA TRP A 70 9.42 -6.90 4.60
C TRP A 70 9.23 -8.06 5.59
N LYS A 71 10.32 -8.66 6.10
CA LYS A 71 10.22 -9.74 7.10
C LYS A 71 9.47 -9.30 8.35
N THR A 72 9.74 -8.08 8.84
CA THR A 72 8.99 -7.50 9.97
C THR A 72 7.51 -7.34 9.65
N VAL A 73 7.17 -6.93 8.43
CA VAL A 73 5.77 -6.82 7.97
C VAL A 73 5.10 -8.19 7.92
N VAL A 74 5.79 -9.24 7.48
CA VAL A 74 5.28 -10.62 7.46
C VAL A 74 4.93 -11.12 8.86
N ASP A 75 5.79 -10.85 9.84
CA ASP A 75 5.59 -11.32 11.21
C ASP A 75 4.54 -10.51 11.97
N SER A 76 4.50 -9.18 11.75
CA SER A 76 3.70 -8.26 12.57
C SER A 76 2.35 -7.88 11.95
N TYR A 77 2.24 -7.91 10.62
CA TYR A 77 1.10 -7.38 9.86
C TYR A 77 0.71 -8.33 8.71
N PRO A 78 0.24 -9.55 9.01
CA PRO A 78 -0.07 -10.57 8.00
C PRO A 78 -1.19 -10.15 7.04
N HIS A 79 -2.06 -9.21 7.43
CA HIS A 79 -3.11 -8.67 6.55
C HIS A 79 -2.52 -7.92 5.36
N LEU A 80 -1.44 -7.13 5.57
CA LEU A 80 -0.76 -6.41 4.49
C LEU A 80 -0.10 -7.37 3.50
N VAL A 81 0.48 -8.46 3.99
CA VAL A 81 1.04 -9.51 3.12
C VAL A 81 -0.03 -10.15 2.26
N ASN A 82 -1.20 -10.44 2.84
CA ASN A 82 -2.32 -10.99 2.09
C ASN A 82 -2.79 -10.01 1.00
N GLU A 83 -2.92 -8.72 1.32
CA GLU A 83 -3.28 -7.70 0.32
C GLU A 83 -2.27 -7.61 -0.83
N VAL A 84 -0.97 -7.60 -0.52
CA VAL A 84 0.09 -7.59 -1.54
C VAL A 84 0.08 -8.87 -2.37
N CYS A 85 -0.17 -10.04 -1.77
CA CYS A 85 -0.25 -11.31 -2.47
C CYS A 85 -1.45 -11.34 -3.44
N VAL A 86 -2.62 -10.87 -3.01
CA VAL A 86 -3.80 -10.72 -3.86
C VAL A 86 -3.51 -9.75 -5.01
N SER A 87 -2.86 -8.62 -4.73
CA SER A 87 -2.46 -7.65 -5.75
C SER A 87 -1.51 -8.27 -6.78
N LEU A 88 -0.47 -9.01 -6.34
CA LEU A 88 0.44 -9.75 -7.20
C LEU A 88 -0.25 -10.78 -8.09
N ALA A 89 -1.17 -11.57 -7.51
CA ALA A 89 -1.94 -12.55 -8.27
C ALA A 89 -2.83 -11.89 -9.34
N SER A 90 -3.45 -10.74 -9.01
CA SER A 90 -4.26 -9.99 -9.96
C SER A 90 -3.42 -9.34 -11.07
N ALA A 91 -2.22 -8.84 -10.76
CA ALA A 91 -1.32 -8.23 -11.73
C ALA A 91 -0.72 -9.26 -12.72
N GLN A 92 -0.58 -10.52 -12.31
CA GLN A 92 -0.05 -11.61 -13.15
C GLN A 92 -1.12 -12.28 -14.03
N CYS A 93 -2.40 -11.97 -13.83
CA CYS A 93 -3.51 -12.49 -14.63
C CYS A 93 -4.28 -11.36 -15.32
N PRO A 94 -3.88 -10.89 -16.52
CA PRO A 94 -4.72 -9.99 -17.32
C PRO A 94 -6.02 -10.66 -17.83
N PHE A 95 -6.36 -11.88 -17.40
CA PHE A 95 -7.48 -12.68 -17.91
C PHE A 95 -8.53 -13.05 -16.84
N LEU A 96 -8.47 -12.48 -15.64
CA LEU A 96 -9.47 -12.75 -14.60
C LEU A 96 -10.33 -11.50 -14.30
N GLU A 97 -11.03 -11.00 -15.30
CA GLU A 97 -12.32 -10.34 -15.01
C GLU A 97 -13.33 -11.44 -14.68
N PRO A 98 -13.91 -11.51 -13.47
CA PRO A 98 -15.11 -12.29 -13.27
C PRO A 98 -16.26 -11.56 -13.97
N PRO A 99 -17.12 -12.25 -14.75
CA PRO A 99 -18.35 -11.64 -15.22
C PRO A 99 -19.22 -11.30 -14.00
N LEU A 100 -19.37 -10.01 -13.68
CA LEU A 100 -20.36 -9.57 -12.72
C LEU A 100 -21.73 -9.97 -13.26
N LYS A 101 -22.23 -11.08 -12.72
CA LYS A 101 -23.59 -11.58 -12.90
C LYS A 101 -24.56 -10.43 -12.61
N ARG A 102 -25.17 -9.86 -13.66
CA ARG A 102 -26.45 -9.16 -13.49
C ARG A 102 -27.52 -10.20 -13.14
N LEU A 103 -27.74 -10.38 -11.84
CA LEU A 103 -28.85 -11.13 -11.24
C LEU A 103 -29.33 -10.21 -10.09
N LYS A 104 -30.58 -9.77 -9.93
CA LYS A 104 -31.89 -10.05 -10.53
C LYS A 104 -32.90 -9.01 -9.97
N ARG A 105 -34.10 -8.93 -10.58
CA ARG A 105 -35.38 -8.37 -10.07
C ARG A 105 -35.51 -6.84 -10.18
N SER A 106 -36.61 -6.25 -10.67
CA SER A 106 -38.01 -6.68 -10.79
C SER A 106 -38.61 -6.44 -12.17
#